data_AF-A0A8T4JH63-F1
#
_entry.id   AF-A0A8T4JH63-F1
#
_cell.length_a   1.000
_cell.length_b   1.000
_cell.length_c   1.000
_cell.angle_alpha   90.00
_cell.angle_beta   90.00
_cell.angle_gamma   90.00
#
_symmetry.space_group_name_H-M   'P 1'
#
loop_
_entity.id
_entity.type
_entity.pdbx_description
1 polymer ?
#
loop_
_entity_poly.entity_id
_entity_poly.type
_entity_poly.pdbx_seq_one_letter_code
_entity_poly.pdbx_strand_id
1 'polypeptide(L)'
;MDLEKLLSLGRKVIGASLIVGLTAILPSDVCSQEPIELPKPTLEELEKKLVRVPNRVKHNVIIEIGNLKNLRSESILLGGYGLNSHHPHNRFYAVEALGKTEYPGAIDNLISRSKNSSHYNDVAKEAIKSLKIYDDPRVFRNLVELLEREPEKIEDLKNVPVFHIHSTAINYEETRAYAAVSILHQIDSKFDLGDKFRDEEIASIRDKATKAFEKYALRFKDEILKHEKYKTFTITIANGLGGIGSPRAISYLKEALKDESLSSYHVHIAHTIEDIRESFNN
;
A
#
# COMPACT_ATOMS: atom_id res chain seq x y z
N MET A 1 -37.77 5.64 31.74
CA MET A 1 -37.19 6.53 30.70
C MET A 1 -37.49 5.86 29.38
N ASP A 2 -38.23 6.54 28.51
CA ASP A 2 -38.75 5.98 27.26
C ASP A 2 -37.60 5.60 26.30
N LEU A 3 -37.66 4.42 25.71
CA LEU A 3 -36.61 3.87 24.84
C LEU A 3 -36.37 4.78 23.65
N GLU A 4 -37.43 5.41 23.12
CA GLU A 4 -37.31 6.41 22.06
C GLU A 4 -36.57 7.67 22.50
N LYS A 5 -36.78 8.13 23.74
CA LYS A 5 -36.03 9.28 24.30
C LYS A 5 -34.56 8.94 24.44
N LEU A 6 -34.23 7.75 24.92
CA LEU A 6 -32.87 7.23 25.04
C LEU A 6 -32.18 7.11 23.68
N LEU A 7 -32.86 6.57 22.68
CA LEU A 7 -32.35 6.46 21.31
C LEU A 7 -32.17 7.85 20.66
N SER A 8 -33.07 8.80 20.91
CA SER A 8 -32.94 10.17 20.42
C SER A 8 -31.76 10.93 21.06
N LEU A 9 -31.49 10.66 22.34
CA LEU A 9 -30.34 11.19 23.06
C LEU A 9 -29.03 10.56 22.58
N GLY A 10 -29.03 9.24 22.30
CA GLY A 10 -27.91 8.56 21.66
C GLY A 10 -27.59 9.12 20.27
N ARG A 11 -28.61 9.35 19.44
CA ARG A 11 -28.48 9.97 18.09
C ARG A 11 -27.89 11.37 18.12
N LYS A 12 -28.09 12.14 19.20
CA LYS A 12 -27.60 13.51 19.33
C LYS A 12 -26.15 13.62 19.80
N VAL A 13 -25.56 12.57 20.40
CA VAL A 13 -24.33 12.75 21.19
C VAL A 13 -23.12 11.94 20.69
N ILE A 14 -23.22 10.72 20.13
CA ILE A 14 -22.00 9.88 19.96
C ILE A 14 -22.03 8.95 18.73
N GLY A 15 -20.90 8.87 18.01
CA GLY A 15 -20.65 7.87 16.95
C GLY A 15 -20.50 6.44 17.50
N ALA A 16 -20.40 5.46 16.60
CA ALA A 16 -20.57 4.01 16.82
C ALA A 16 -19.79 3.36 18.00
N SER A 17 -18.83 4.03 18.62
CA SER A 17 -17.94 3.45 19.65
C SER A 17 -18.59 3.16 21.01
N LEU A 18 -19.81 3.62 21.31
CA LEU A 18 -20.48 3.34 22.60
C LEU A 18 -21.43 2.14 22.59
N ILE A 19 -21.70 1.53 21.43
CA ILE A 19 -22.63 0.38 21.32
C ILE A 19 -22.08 -0.84 22.08
N VAL A 20 -20.76 -0.98 22.19
CA VAL A 20 -20.10 -2.09 22.89
C VAL A 20 -20.26 -2.01 24.42
N GLY A 21 -20.51 -0.82 24.99
CA GLY A 21 -20.71 -0.67 26.44
C GLY A 21 -22.14 -0.96 26.90
N LEU A 22 -23.13 -0.79 26.03
CA LEU A 22 -24.55 -0.94 26.37
C LEU A 22 -25.04 -2.40 26.33
N THR A 23 -24.34 -3.29 25.62
CA THR A 23 -24.67 -4.72 25.56
C THR A 23 -24.41 -5.45 26.88
N ALA A 24 -23.61 -4.88 27.80
CA ALA A 24 -23.31 -5.48 29.10
C ALA A 24 -24.41 -5.32 30.16
N ILE A 25 -25.43 -4.48 29.89
CA ILE A 25 -26.48 -4.12 30.87
C ILE A 25 -27.87 -4.66 30.44
N LEU A 26 -28.01 -5.13 29.20
CA LEU A 26 -29.29 -5.63 28.70
C LEU A 26 -29.44 -7.14 29.00
N PRO A 27 -30.62 -7.60 29.44
CA PRO A 27 -30.89 -9.00 29.70
C PRO A 27 -30.63 -9.87 28.44
N SER A 28 -30.14 -11.09 28.65
CA SER A 28 -29.72 -12.05 27.62
C SER A 28 -30.75 -12.34 26.54
N ASP A 29 -32.02 -12.08 26.83
CA ASP A 29 -33.16 -12.42 25.98
C ASP A 29 -33.40 -11.39 24.86
N VAL A 30 -32.63 -10.28 24.83
CA VAL A 30 -32.70 -9.23 23.80
C VAL A 30 -31.67 -9.45 22.67
N CYS A 31 -30.76 -10.43 22.80
CA CYS A 31 -29.68 -10.68 21.84
C CYS A 31 -30.11 -11.34 20.51
N SER A 32 -31.40 -11.61 20.31
CA SER A 32 -31.94 -12.24 19.09
C SER A 32 -32.59 -11.25 18.11
N GLN A 33 -32.54 -9.94 18.36
CA GLN A 33 -32.99 -8.97 17.36
C GLN A 33 -31.90 -8.74 16.31
N GLU A 34 -32.29 -8.89 15.04
CA GLU A 34 -31.44 -8.52 13.90
C GLU A 34 -30.88 -7.12 14.11
N PRO A 35 -29.58 -6.90 13.85
CA PRO A 35 -28.95 -5.60 14.04
C PRO A 35 -29.74 -4.54 13.27
N ILE A 36 -30.25 -3.54 14.00
CA ILE A 36 -30.98 -2.42 13.41
C ILE A 36 -30.01 -1.69 12.46
N GLU A 37 -30.18 -1.90 11.16
CA GLU A 37 -29.44 -1.15 10.14
C GLU A 37 -29.87 0.32 10.22
N LEU A 38 -28.99 1.17 10.75
CA LEU A 38 -29.21 2.60 10.71
C LEU A 38 -29.17 3.09 9.26
N PRO A 39 -30.05 4.03 8.87
CA PRO A 39 -30.02 4.59 7.53
C PRO A 39 -28.65 5.22 7.26
N LYS A 40 -28.03 4.86 6.14
CA LYS A 40 -26.74 5.42 5.72
C LYS A 40 -26.93 6.92 5.41
N PRO A 41 -26.01 7.79 5.86
CA PRO A 41 -26.11 9.22 5.61
C PRO A 41 -26.01 9.52 4.11
N THR A 42 -26.75 10.53 3.67
CA THR A 42 -26.67 11.05 2.29
C THR A 42 -25.42 11.90 2.09
N LEU A 43 -24.96 12.05 0.85
CA LEU A 43 -23.79 12.88 0.54
C LEU A 43 -24.02 14.35 0.96
N GLU A 44 -25.23 14.88 0.75
CA GLU A 44 -25.62 16.23 1.14
C GLU A 44 -25.52 16.46 2.65
N GLU A 45 -25.87 15.45 3.46
CA GLU A 45 -25.73 15.51 4.91
C GLU A 45 -24.26 15.52 5.33
N LEU A 46 -23.42 14.69 4.69
CA LEU A 46 -21.99 14.64 4.95
C LEU A 46 -21.28 15.93 4.53
N GLU A 47 -21.64 16.53 3.40
CA GLU A 47 -21.13 17.84 2.96
C GLU A 47 -21.48 18.93 3.98
N LYS A 48 -22.74 19.01 4.43
CA LYS A 48 -23.15 19.97 5.47
C LYS A 48 -22.38 19.74 6.77
N LYS A 49 -22.11 18.48 7.13
CA LYS A 49 -21.34 18.10 8.31
C LYS A 49 -19.87 18.53 8.19
N LEU A 50 -19.23 18.33 7.03
CA LEU A 50 -17.85 18.77 6.76
C LEU A 50 -17.62 20.26 7.03
N VAL A 51 -18.62 21.10 6.71
CA VAL A 51 -18.55 22.55 6.93
C VAL A 51 -18.64 22.89 8.42
N ARG A 52 -19.52 22.19 9.15
CA ARG A 52 -19.89 22.54 10.54
C ARG A 52 -18.98 21.95 11.59
N VAL A 53 -18.36 20.79 11.34
CA VAL A 53 -17.58 20.09 12.36
C VAL A 53 -16.13 20.61 12.46
N PRO A 54 -15.53 20.64 13.66
CA PRO A 54 -14.11 20.96 13.83
C PRO A 54 -13.22 19.98 13.05
N ASN A 55 -12.05 20.43 12.59
CA ASN A 55 -11.12 19.61 11.79
C ASN A 55 -10.76 18.26 12.44
N ARG A 56 -10.66 18.21 13.78
CA ARG A 56 -10.40 16.97 14.53
C ARG A 56 -11.46 15.89 14.32
N VAL A 57 -12.67 16.25 13.89
CA VAL A 57 -13.80 15.33 13.65
C VAL A 57 -14.05 15.11 12.14
N LYS A 58 -13.45 15.91 11.27
CA LYS A 58 -13.66 15.81 9.82
C LYS A 58 -13.20 14.49 9.23
N HIS A 59 -12.23 13.81 9.85
CA HIS A 59 -11.71 12.53 9.37
C HIS A 59 -12.81 11.48 9.17
N ASN A 60 -13.71 11.31 10.14
CA ASN A 60 -14.83 10.35 10.01
C ASN A 60 -15.73 10.70 8.82
N VAL A 61 -16.00 11.99 8.63
CA VAL A 61 -16.84 12.46 7.53
C VAL A 61 -16.15 12.25 6.17
N ILE A 62 -14.84 12.49 6.09
CA ILE A 62 -14.03 12.25 4.88
C ILE A 62 -14.04 10.77 4.49
N ILE A 63 -13.86 9.87 5.47
CA ILE A 63 -13.90 8.42 5.23
C ILE A 63 -15.31 7.97 4.80
N GLU A 64 -16.36 8.47 5.47
CA GLU A 64 -17.76 8.19 5.08
C GLU A 64 -18.03 8.64 3.63
N ILE A 65 -17.53 9.81 3.23
CA ILE A 65 -17.66 10.31 1.85
C ILE A 65 -16.96 9.37 0.86
N GLY A 66 -15.75 8.89 1.17
CA GLY A 66 -15.05 7.90 0.35
C GLY A 66 -15.80 6.58 0.21
N ASN A 67 -16.44 6.11 1.28
CA ASN A 67 -17.21 4.87 1.27
C ASN A 67 -18.46 4.94 0.39
N LEU A 68 -18.97 6.14 0.07
CA LEU A 68 -20.11 6.30 -0.83
C LEU A 68 -19.79 5.94 -2.28
N LYS A 69 -18.50 5.91 -2.66
CA LYS A 69 -18.05 5.52 -4.00
C LYS A 69 -18.94 6.10 -5.11
N ASN A 70 -18.98 7.42 -5.24
CA ASN A 70 -19.51 8.09 -6.43
C ASN A 70 -18.62 9.27 -6.87
N LEU A 71 -18.82 9.75 -8.12
CA LEU A 71 -18.03 10.83 -8.72
C LEU A 71 -18.09 12.15 -7.94
N ARG A 72 -19.22 12.45 -7.28
CA ARG A 72 -19.35 13.67 -6.49
C ARG A 72 -18.55 13.57 -5.19
N SER A 73 -18.51 12.40 -4.56
CA SER A 73 -17.61 12.12 -3.43
C SER A 73 -16.16 12.32 -3.83
N GLU A 74 -15.73 11.82 -4.99
CA GLU A 74 -14.38 12.04 -5.51
C GLU A 74 -14.05 13.53 -5.64
N SER A 75 -14.94 14.32 -6.25
CA SER A 75 -14.76 15.77 -6.39
C SER A 75 -14.57 16.48 -5.04
N ILE A 76 -15.28 16.04 -3.99
CA ILE A 76 -15.14 16.62 -2.65
C ILE A 76 -13.80 16.24 -2.03
N LEU A 77 -13.39 14.97 -2.17
CA LEU A 77 -12.12 14.45 -1.68
C LEU A 77 -10.93 15.11 -2.37
N LEU A 78 -11.03 15.46 -3.65
CA LEU A 78 -10.01 16.21 -4.38
C LEU A 78 -10.02 17.72 -4.05
N GLY A 79 -11.15 18.24 -3.58
CA GLY A 79 -11.38 19.66 -3.32
C GLY A 79 -10.75 20.20 -2.02
N GLY A 80 -11.20 21.41 -1.63
CA GLY A 80 -10.64 22.17 -0.51
C GLY A 80 -10.87 21.55 0.87
N TYR A 81 -11.80 20.61 1.03
CA TYR A 81 -12.02 19.90 2.29
C TYR A 81 -11.21 18.60 2.42
N GLY A 82 -10.69 18.09 1.31
CA GLY A 82 -9.88 16.87 1.27
C GLY A 82 -8.42 17.16 0.93
N LEU A 83 -8.00 16.78 -0.27
CA LEU A 83 -6.61 16.80 -0.72
C LEU A 83 -6.00 18.20 -0.75
N ASN A 84 -6.81 19.23 -1.03
CA ASN A 84 -6.38 20.62 -1.08
C ASN A 84 -6.65 21.37 0.25
N SER A 85 -7.07 20.67 1.30
CA SER A 85 -7.22 21.24 2.64
C SER A 85 -5.89 21.78 3.15
N HIS A 86 -5.93 22.91 3.86
CA HIS A 86 -4.77 23.44 4.58
C HIS A 86 -4.36 22.55 5.76
N HIS A 87 -5.31 21.80 6.33
CA HIS A 87 -5.03 20.89 7.44
C HIS A 87 -4.46 19.55 6.96
N PRO A 88 -3.29 19.13 7.46
CA PRO A 88 -2.62 17.90 7.03
C PRO A 88 -3.41 16.63 7.33
N HIS A 89 -4.11 16.56 8.46
CA HIS A 89 -4.96 15.41 8.79
C HIS A 89 -6.06 15.21 7.75
N ASN A 90 -6.75 16.26 7.32
CA ASN A 90 -7.79 16.13 6.29
C ASN A 90 -7.20 15.61 4.97
N ARG A 91 -5.99 16.07 4.59
CA ARG A 91 -5.30 15.56 3.40
C ARG A 91 -4.97 14.08 3.53
N PHE A 92 -4.45 13.65 4.69
CA PHE A 92 -4.16 12.25 4.98
C PHE A 92 -5.39 11.36 4.79
N TYR A 93 -6.51 11.71 5.44
CA TYR A 93 -7.75 10.93 5.33
C TYR A 93 -8.38 11.00 3.94
N ALA A 94 -8.20 12.12 3.22
CA ALA A 94 -8.66 12.22 1.84
C ALA A 94 -7.86 11.29 0.92
N VAL A 95 -6.54 11.22 1.10
CA VAL A 95 -5.69 10.27 0.39
C VAL A 95 -6.13 8.83 0.69
N GLU A 96 -6.31 8.47 1.96
CA GLU A 96 -6.78 7.15 2.36
C GLU A 96 -8.14 6.81 1.73
N ALA A 97 -9.09 7.74 1.78
CA ALA A 97 -10.41 7.59 1.18
C ALA A 97 -10.32 7.38 -0.33
N LEU A 98 -9.52 8.19 -1.04
CA LEU A 98 -9.30 8.07 -2.47
C LEU A 98 -8.66 6.71 -2.83
N GLY A 99 -7.71 6.22 -2.03
CA GLY A 99 -7.14 4.88 -2.22
C GLY A 99 -8.19 3.77 -2.22
N LYS A 100 -9.14 3.83 -1.28
CA LYS A 100 -10.22 2.82 -1.15
C LYS A 100 -11.31 2.92 -2.22
N THR A 101 -11.37 4.05 -2.92
CA THR A 101 -12.41 4.29 -3.93
C THR A 101 -12.08 3.73 -5.30
N GLU A 102 -10.80 3.49 -5.58
CA GLU A 102 -10.30 3.00 -6.88
C GLU A 102 -10.65 3.93 -8.06
N TYR A 103 -10.88 5.23 -7.81
CA TYR A 103 -11.20 6.19 -8.87
C TYR A 103 -9.98 6.58 -9.71
N PRO A 104 -9.98 6.30 -11.03
CA PRO A 104 -8.82 6.64 -11.87
C PRO A 104 -8.51 8.14 -11.92
N GLY A 105 -9.49 9.02 -11.69
CA GLY A 105 -9.31 10.47 -11.62
C GLY A 105 -8.45 10.95 -10.44
N ALA A 106 -8.28 10.11 -9.41
CA ALA A 106 -7.45 10.39 -8.26
C ALA A 106 -5.95 10.15 -8.50
N ILE A 107 -5.57 9.40 -9.55
CA ILE A 107 -4.21 8.89 -9.75
C ILE A 107 -3.18 10.02 -9.83
N ASP A 108 -3.39 11.01 -10.71
CA ASP A 108 -2.42 12.10 -10.91
C ASP A 108 -2.26 12.96 -9.64
N ASN A 109 -3.35 13.11 -8.89
CA ASN A 109 -3.37 13.79 -7.61
C ASN A 109 -2.57 13.01 -6.55
N LEU A 110 -2.79 11.69 -6.44
CA LEU A 110 -2.05 10.82 -5.53
C LEU A 110 -0.56 10.76 -5.90
N ILE A 111 -0.21 10.67 -7.19
CA ILE A 111 1.16 10.76 -7.70
C ILE A 111 1.80 12.09 -7.25
N SER A 112 1.11 13.21 -7.48
CA SER A 112 1.62 14.53 -7.10
C SER A 112 1.83 14.68 -5.59
N ARG A 113 0.99 14.03 -4.77
CA ARG A 113 1.15 14.01 -3.32
C ARG A 113 2.27 13.09 -2.85
N SER A 114 2.49 11.97 -3.53
CA SER A 114 3.61 11.07 -3.22
C SER A 114 4.98 11.73 -3.45
N LYS A 115 5.09 12.63 -4.44
CA LYS A 115 6.35 13.35 -4.74
C LYS A 115 6.66 14.49 -3.77
N ASN A 116 5.64 15.12 -3.18
CA ASN A 116 5.76 16.32 -2.33
C ASN A 116 6.08 15.96 -0.87
N SER A 117 7.32 15.55 -0.62
CA SER A 117 7.78 15.07 0.68
C SER A 117 8.11 16.15 1.72
N SER A 118 8.16 17.43 1.37
CA SER A 118 8.90 18.41 2.19
C SER A 118 8.26 18.80 3.53
N HIS A 119 6.95 18.59 3.75
CA HIS A 119 6.31 19.06 5.00
C HIS A 119 5.35 18.11 5.71
N TYR A 120 4.88 17.02 5.08
CA TYR A 120 3.95 16.08 5.72
C TYR A 120 4.21 14.67 5.23
N ASN A 121 5.22 14.04 5.82
CA ASN A 121 5.69 12.71 5.45
C ASN A 121 4.52 11.70 5.43
N ASP A 122 3.57 11.81 6.37
CA ASP A 122 2.43 10.89 6.46
C ASP A 122 1.47 10.95 5.25
N VAL A 123 1.26 12.14 4.67
CA VAL A 123 0.38 12.29 3.49
C VAL A 123 1.03 11.67 2.26
N ALA A 124 2.34 11.88 2.07
CA ALA A 124 3.08 11.28 0.97
C ALA A 124 3.12 9.74 1.12
N LYS A 125 3.35 9.23 2.33
CA LYS A 125 3.31 7.78 2.64
C LYS A 125 1.94 7.16 2.34
N GLU A 126 0.87 7.78 2.82
CA GLU A 126 -0.48 7.27 2.56
C GLU A 126 -0.81 7.35 1.06
N ALA A 127 -0.24 8.31 0.33
CA ALA A 127 -0.44 8.42 -1.11
C ALA A 127 0.25 7.27 -1.84
N ILE A 128 1.49 6.95 -1.47
CA ILE A 128 2.23 5.78 -1.99
C ILE A 128 1.45 4.51 -1.69
N LYS A 129 0.94 4.36 -0.46
CA LYS A 129 0.13 3.21 -0.06
C LYS A 129 -1.16 3.10 -0.87
N SER A 130 -1.87 4.21 -1.05
CA SER A 130 -3.12 4.28 -1.81
C SER A 130 -2.90 3.98 -3.30
N LEU A 131 -1.80 4.48 -3.86
CA LEU A 131 -1.39 4.23 -5.24
C LEU A 131 -1.25 2.73 -5.54
N LYS A 132 -0.83 1.90 -4.58
CA LYS A 132 -0.68 0.44 -4.77
C LYS A 132 -1.97 -0.27 -5.16
N ILE A 133 -3.13 0.30 -4.84
CA ILE A 133 -4.43 -0.28 -5.14
C ILE A 133 -4.77 -0.08 -6.63
N TYR A 134 -4.15 0.93 -7.26
CA TYR A 134 -4.39 1.26 -8.65
C TYR A 134 -3.54 0.41 -9.57
N ASP A 135 -4.23 -0.32 -10.42
CA ASP A 135 -3.67 -0.92 -11.61
C ASP A 135 -3.56 0.13 -12.75
N ASP A 136 -2.65 1.08 -12.57
CA ASP A 136 -2.39 2.11 -13.58
C ASP A 136 -0.90 2.25 -13.88
N PRO A 137 -0.51 2.23 -15.16
CA PRO A 137 0.90 2.25 -15.54
C PRO A 137 1.65 3.53 -15.13
N ARG A 138 0.95 4.66 -14.95
CA ARG A 138 1.54 5.92 -14.44
C ARG A 138 1.95 5.78 -12.98
N VAL A 139 1.19 5.02 -12.19
CA VAL A 139 1.49 4.74 -10.79
C VAL A 139 2.80 3.97 -10.70
N PHE A 140 2.94 2.98 -11.55
CA PHE A 140 4.13 2.16 -11.64
C PHE A 140 5.39 2.98 -11.92
N ARG A 141 5.34 3.84 -12.96
CA ARG A 141 6.42 4.77 -13.29
C ARG A 141 6.80 5.66 -12.10
N ASN A 142 5.79 6.18 -11.40
CA ASN A 142 6.00 7.02 -10.22
C ASN A 142 6.67 6.28 -9.05
N LEU A 143 6.31 5.03 -8.79
CA LEU A 143 6.91 4.22 -7.73
C LEU A 143 8.38 3.91 -8.02
N VAL A 144 8.72 3.63 -9.29
CA VAL A 144 10.12 3.42 -9.71
C VAL A 144 10.95 4.70 -9.57
N GLU A 145 10.43 5.86 -10.02
CA GLU A 145 11.10 7.15 -9.81
C GLU A 145 11.34 7.44 -8.32
N LEU A 146 10.38 7.09 -7.46
CA LEU A 146 10.50 7.29 -6.02
C LEU A 146 11.54 6.35 -5.40
N LEU A 147 11.58 5.08 -5.82
CA LEU A 147 12.59 4.10 -5.42
C LEU A 147 14.01 4.57 -5.76
N GLU A 148 14.21 5.17 -6.94
CA GLU A 148 15.51 5.67 -7.38
C GLU A 148 15.97 6.88 -6.54
N ARG A 149 15.06 7.81 -6.28
CA ARG A 149 15.37 9.09 -5.65
C ARG A 149 15.52 8.99 -4.14
N GLU A 150 14.62 8.26 -3.49
CA GLU A 150 14.44 8.28 -2.02
C GLU A 150 14.14 6.86 -1.51
N PRO A 151 15.07 5.90 -1.70
CA PRO A 151 14.86 4.50 -1.30
C PRO A 151 14.51 4.38 0.18
N GLU A 152 14.97 5.31 1.01
CA GLU A 152 14.66 5.37 2.43
C GLU A 152 13.17 5.62 2.73
N LYS A 153 12.43 6.35 1.90
CA LYS A 153 11.03 6.75 2.22
C LYS A 153 10.00 5.63 2.03
N ILE A 154 10.43 4.52 1.45
CA ILE A 154 9.63 3.30 1.30
C ILE A 154 9.64 2.48 2.61
N GLU A 155 10.42 2.92 3.60
CA GLU A 155 10.50 2.37 4.96
C GLU A 155 9.14 2.13 5.62
N ASP A 156 8.21 3.06 5.50
CA ASP A 156 6.96 3.01 6.27
C ASP A 156 5.86 2.15 5.64
N LEU A 157 6.17 1.43 4.55
CA LEU A 157 5.25 0.50 3.92
C LEU A 157 5.15 -0.86 4.67
N LYS A 158 5.87 -1.02 5.81
CA LYS A 158 5.95 -2.21 6.69
C LYS A 158 4.60 -2.81 7.09
N ASN A 159 3.52 -2.03 7.10
CA ASN A 159 2.19 -2.44 7.60
C ASN A 159 1.12 -2.53 6.50
N VAL A 160 1.52 -2.48 5.22
CA VAL A 160 0.59 -2.53 4.11
C VAL A 160 0.49 -3.99 3.64
N PRO A 161 -0.70 -4.63 3.74
CA PRO A 161 -0.89 -6.02 3.33
C PRO A 161 -0.84 -6.10 1.81
N VAL A 162 0.37 -6.24 1.25
CA VAL A 162 0.57 -6.62 -0.14
C VAL A 162 0.66 -8.14 -0.14
N PHE A 163 -0.52 -8.75 -0.30
CA PHE A 163 -0.81 -10.19 -0.40
C PHE A 163 -0.69 -11.03 0.89
N HIS A 164 -1.72 -11.84 1.14
CA HIS A 164 -1.73 -12.96 2.08
C HIS A 164 -0.71 -14.02 1.64
N ILE A 165 0.58 -13.79 1.89
CA ILE A 165 1.58 -14.85 1.89
C ILE A 165 2.17 -14.87 3.29
N HIS A 166 1.52 -15.67 4.14
CA HIS A 166 1.96 -16.18 5.44
C HIS A 166 2.70 -15.17 6.33
N SER A 167 1.89 -14.45 7.12
CA SER A 167 2.37 -13.64 8.24
C SER A 167 3.16 -14.49 9.23
N THR A 168 4.42 -14.12 9.48
CA THR A 168 4.94 -13.80 10.81
C THR A 168 6.37 -13.25 10.68
N ALA A 169 6.61 -12.10 11.31
CA ALA A 169 7.93 -11.49 11.58
C ALA A 169 8.77 -10.92 10.40
N ILE A 170 8.15 -10.18 9.48
CA ILE A 170 8.89 -9.49 8.39
C ILE A 170 9.52 -8.18 8.91
N ASN A 171 10.83 -7.99 8.72
CA ASN A 171 11.56 -6.77 9.09
C ASN A 171 11.49 -5.71 7.97
N TYR A 172 11.71 -4.45 8.35
CA TYR A 172 11.86 -3.23 7.57
C TYR A 172 12.42 -3.38 6.14
N GLU A 173 13.56 -4.06 6.00
CA GLU A 173 14.28 -4.14 4.74
C GLU A 173 13.65 -5.17 3.78
N GLU A 174 13.04 -6.24 4.31
CA GLU A 174 12.29 -7.22 3.51
C GLU A 174 11.16 -6.57 2.70
N THR A 175 10.47 -5.58 3.26
CA THR A 175 9.34 -4.92 2.59
C THR A 175 9.75 -4.13 1.34
N ARG A 176 10.95 -3.54 1.33
CA ARG A 176 11.46 -2.77 0.18
C ARG A 176 11.87 -3.69 -0.97
N ALA A 177 12.55 -4.78 -0.64
CA ALA A 177 12.86 -5.78 -1.64
C ALA A 177 11.56 -6.37 -2.19
N TYR A 178 10.61 -6.76 -1.34
CA TYR A 178 9.31 -7.27 -1.79
C TYR A 178 8.55 -6.28 -2.68
N ALA A 179 8.55 -4.98 -2.37
CA ALA A 179 7.91 -3.98 -3.21
C ALA A 179 8.57 -3.90 -4.59
N ALA A 180 9.91 -3.89 -4.66
CA ALA A 180 10.63 -3.89 -5.92
C ALA A 180 10.46 -5.21 -6.70
N VAL A 181 10.54 -6.36 -6.02
CA VAL A 181 10.27 -7.69 -6.60
C VAL A 181 8.84 -7.79 -7.09
N SER A 182 7.87 -7.25 -6.34
CA SER A 182 6.46 -7.24 -6.74
C SER A 182 6.23 -6.35 -7.95
N ILE A 183 6.87 -5.17 -7.99
CA ILE A 183 6.91 -4.26 -9.15
C ILE A 183 7.47 -5.00 -10.38
N LEU A 184 8.56 -5.75 -10.21
CA LEU A 184 9.21 -6.51 -11.28
C LEU A 184 8.40 -7.74 -11.72
N HIS A 185 7.83 -8.46 -10.76
CA HIS A 185 6.95 -9.59 -11.02
C HIS A 185 5.67 -9.14 -11.73
N GLN A 186 5.15 -7.95 -11.42
CA GLN A 186 4.05 -7.36 -12.18
C GLN A 186 4.45 -7.05 -13.63
N ILE A 187 5.68 -6.56 -13.88
CA ILE A 187 6.19 -6.40 -15.26
C ILE A 187 6.24 -7.75 -15.99
N ASP A 188 6.72 -8.82 -15.33
CA ASP A 188 7.01 -10.10 -15.99
C ASP A 188 5.80 -11.05 -16.07
N SER A 189 4.85 -10.98 -15.13
CA SER A 189 3.69 -11.87 -15.04
C SER A 189 2.59 -11.62 -16.09
N LYS A 190 2.92 -11.00 -17.23
CA LYS A 190 1.95 -10.52 -18.22
C LYS A 190 0.86 -9.68 -17.56
N PHE A 191 1.24 -8.65 -16.81
CA PHE A 191 0.41 -7.47 -16.92
C PHE A 191 0.29 -7.14 -18.40
N ASP A 192 -0.92 -6.85 -18.85
CA ASP A 192 -1.22 -6.36 -20.19
C ASP A 192 -0.72 -4.91 -20.34
N LEU A 193 0.55 -4.68 -19.97
CA LEU A 193 1.29 -3.45 -20.23
C LEU A 193 1.49 -3.28 -21.73
N GLY A 194 1.46 -4.36 -22.52
CA GLY A 194 1.71 -4.36 -23.95
C GLY A 194 0.77 -3.44 -24.74
N ASP A 195 -0.49 -3.29 -24.31
CA ASP A 195 -1.43 -2.36 -24.94
C ASP A 195 -1.26 -0.91 -24.46
N LYS A 196 -0.67 -0.69 -23.28
CA LYS A 196 -0.58 0.63 -22.62
C LYS A 196 0.81 1.27 -22.69
N PHE A 197 1.86 0.48 -22.97
CA PHE A 197 3.24 0.93 -23.04
C PHE A 197 3.97 0.33 -24.22
N ARG A 198 4.89 1.10 -24.79
CA ARG A 198 5.83 0.58 -25.78
C ARG A 198 6.81 -0.38 -25.11
N ASP A 199 7.27 -1.40 -25.84
CA ASP A 199 8.30 -2.34 -25.38
C ASP A 199 9.55 -1.64 -24.82
N GLU A 200 9.95 -0.51 -25.44
CA GLU A 200 11.06 0.33 -25.00
C GLU A 200 10.83 0.95 -23.61
N GLU A 201 9.59 1.35 -23.31
CA GLU A 201 9.23 1.90 -22.00
C GLU A 201 9.22 0.79 -20.95
N ILE A 202 8.69 -0.39 -21.29
CA ILE A 202 8.72 -1.57 -20.41
C ILE A 202 10.17 -1.96 -20.12
N ALA A 203 11.03 -2.04 -21.14
CA ALA A 203 12.44 -2.32 -20.98
C ALA A 203 13.16 -1.27 -20.13
N SER A 204 12.86 0.02 -20.33
CA SER A 204 13.42 1.10 -19.51
C SER A 204 12.99 1.00 -18.05
N ILE A 205 11.72 0.71 -17.78
CA ILE A 205 11.25 0.61 -16.41
C ILE A 205 11.79 -0.66 -15.75
N ARG A 206 11.87 -1.79 -16.47
CA ARG A 206 12.54 -3.01 -16.01
C ARG A 206 13.99 -2.70 -15.64
N ASP A 207 14.78 -2.07 -16.52
CA ASP A 207 16.17 -1.69 -16.24
C ASP A 207 16.31 -0.79 -15.00
N LYS A 208 15.44 0.21 -14.83
CA LYS A 208 15.44 1.08 -13.65
C LYS A 208 15.09 0.34 -12.36
N ALA A 209 14.03 -0.47 -12.39
CA ALA A 209 13.63 -1.29 -11.25
C ALA A 209 14.73 -2.30 -10.87
N THR A 210 15.36 -2.92 -11.87
CA THR A 210 16.56 -3.77 -11.70
C THR A 210 17.70 -3.02 -11.05
N LYS A 211 18.07 -1.84 -11.55
CA LYS A 211 19.16 -1.03 -10.99
C LYS A 211 18.88 -0.59 -9.56
N ALA A 212 17.64 -0.17 -9.28
CA ALA A 212 17.21 0.19 -7.94
C ALA A 212 17.32 -1.02 -6.99
N PHE A 213 16.88 -2.19 -7.46
CA PHE A 213 16.95 -3.43 -6.71
C PHE A 213 18.38 -3.93 -6.51
N GLU A 214 19.23 -3.86 -7.52
CA GLU A 214 20.66 -4.18 -7.44
C GLU A 214 21.37 -3.28 -6.43
N LYS A 215 21.16 -1.96 -6.51
CA LYS A 215 21.72 -0.99 -5.57
C LYS A 215 21.29 -1.30 -4.13
N TYR A 216 20.04 -1.73 -3.97
CA TYR A 216 19.49 -2.12 -2.70
C TYR A 216 20.12 -3.43 -2.18
N ALA A 217 20.13 -4.49 -2.98
CA ALA A 217 20.78 -5.77 -2.63
C ALA A 217 22.27 -5.58 -2.28
N LEU A 218 22.97 -4.71 -3.00
CA LEU A 218 24.35 -4.31 -2.72
C LEU A 218 24.50 -3.66 -1.35
N ARG A 219 23.63 -2.71 -1.01
CA ARG A 219 23.67 -1.98 0.26
C ARG A 219 23.56 -2.93 1.46
N PHE A 220 22.74 -3.96 1.33
CA PHE A 220 22.43 -4.89 2.43
C PHE A 220 23.22 -6.19 2.36
N LYS A 221 24.10 -6.39 1.36
CA LYS A 221 24.83 -7.64 1.13
C LYS A 221 25.46 -8.21 2.41
N ASP A 222 26.14 -7.37 3.18
CA ASP A 222 26.87 -7.81 4.37
C ASP A 222 25.96 -8.04 5.59
N GLU A 223 24.79 -7.40 5.64
CA GLU A 223 23.81 -7.57 6.72
C GLU A 223 22.92 -8.80 6.49
N ILE A 224 22.55 -9.04 5.22
CA ILE A 224 21.76 -10.18 4.75
C ILE A 224 22.47 -11.50 5.08
N LEU A 225 23.77 -11.57 4.81
CA LEU A 225 24.56 -12.79 4.97
C LEU A 225 24.91 -13.12 6.43
N LYS A 226 24.77 -12.19 7.37
CA LYS A 226 25.25 -12.36 8.76
C LYS A 226 24.17 -12.76 9.75
N HIS A 227 22.90 -12.53 9.42
CA HIS A 227 21.81 -12.68 10.39
C HIS A 227 20.83 -13.73 9.92
N GLU A 228 20.67 -14.77 10.75
CA GLU A 228 19.73 -15.87 10.50
C GLU A 228 18.28 -15.39 10.28
N LYS A 229 17.93 -14.25 10.88
CA LYS A 229 16.63 -13.60 10.75
C LYS A 229 16.34 -13.08 9.33
N TYR A 230 17.36 -12.92 8.48
CA TYR A 230 17.20 -12.43 7.10
C TYR A 230 17.20 -13.55 6.05
N LYS A 231 17.10 -14.83 6.44
CA LYS A 231 17.04 -15.93 5.46
C LYS A 231 15.88 -15.77 4.47
N THR A 232 14.68 -15.43 4.95
CA THR A 232 13.50 -15.07 4.14
C THR A 232 13.77 -13.91 3.21
N PHE A 233 14.50 -12.90 3.68
CA PHE A 233 14.93 -11.77 2.87
C PHE A 233 15.88 -12.16 1.75
N THR A 234 16.88 -13.01 2.03
CA THR A 234 17.83 -13.51 1.04
C THR A 234 17.11 -14.23 -0.08
N ILE A 235 16.11 -15.05 0.23
CA ILE A 235 15.29 -15.75 -0.76
C ILE A 235 14.46 -14.76 -1.57
N THR A 236 13.89 -13.74 -0.93
CA THR A 236 13.12 -12.70 -1.62
C THR A 236 14.01 -11.95 -2.60
N ILE A 237 15.23 -11.59 -2.18
CA ILE A 237 16.22 -10.94 -3.03
C ILE A 237 16.65 -11.88 -4.16
N ALA A 238 16.90 -13.14 -3.86
CA ALA A 238 17.27 -14.14 -4.84
C ALA A 238 16.17 -14.34 -5.90
N ASN A 239 14.91 -14.49 -5.47
CA ASN A 239 13.74 -14.63 -6.35
C ASN A 239 13.50 -13.38 -7.16
N GLY A 240 13.66 -12.20 -6.55
CA GLY A 240 13.59 -10.93 -7.24
C GLY A 240 14.62 -10.83 -8.34
N LEU A 241 15.88 -11.02 -7.98
CA LEU A 241 17.01 -10.95 -8.89
C LEU A 241 16.91 -12.00 -10.01
N GLY A 242 16.38 -13.18 -9.66
CA GLY A 242 16.00 -14.26 -10.55
C GLY A 242 14.95 -13.90 -11.57
N GLY A 243 13.79 -13.45 -11.09
CA GLY A 243 12.67 -13.06 -11.94
C GLY A 243 13.04 -11.94 -12.90
N ILE A 244 13.87 -10.99 -12.46
CA ILE A 244 14.41 -9.92 -13.30
C ILE A 244 15.30 -10.45 -14.44
N GLY A 245 15.90 -11.63 -14.30
CA GLY A 245 16.86 -12.16 -15.26
C GLY A 245 18.18 -11.37 -15.29
N SER A 246 18.57 -10.64 -14.22
CA SER A 246 19.80 -9.85 -14.25
C SER A 246 21.04 -10.76 -14.13
N PRO A 247 21.98 -10.79 -15.08
CA PRO A 247 23.20 -11.60 -14.96
C PRO A 247 24.07 -11.22 -13.76
N ARG A 248 23.97 -9.96 -13.30
CA ARG A 248 24.69 -9.49 -12.12
C ARG A 248 24.21 -10.20 -10.86
N ALA A 249 22.95 -10.63 -10.83
CA ALA A 249 22.39 -11.46 -9.77
C ALA A 249 23.18 -12.74 -9.52
N ILE A 250 23.70 -13.37 -10.58
CA ILE A 250 24.39 -14.66 -10.51
C ILE A 250 25.52 -14.62 -9.48
N SER A 251 26.27 -13.50 -9.42
CA SER A 251 27.34 -13.33 -8.44
C SER A 251 26.86 -13.36 -6.98
N TYR A 252 25.71 -12.75 -6.69
CA TYR A 252 25.10 -12.75 -5.35
C TYR A 252 24.47 -14.10 -5.02
N LEU A 253 23.78 -14.70 -5.98
CA LEU A 253 23.18 -16.03 -5.85
C LEU A 253 24.25 -17.10 -5.60
N LYS A 254 25.39 -17.02 -6.29
CA LYS A 254 26.55 -17.89 -6.05
C LYS A 254 27.15 -17.69 -4.66
N GLU A 255 27.18 -16.47 -4.15
CA GLU A 255 27.65 -16.22 -2.78
C GLU A 255 26.66 -16.79 -1.75
N ALA A 256 25.35 -16.66 -1.99
CA ALA A 256 24.32 -17.25 -1.15
C ALA A 256 24.37 -18.79 -1.14
N LEU A 257 24.75 -19.43 -2.24
CA LEU A 257 24.96 -20.89 -2.29
C LEU A 257 26.11 -21.38 -1.38
N LYS A 258 27.04 -20.51 -0.99
CA LYS A 258 28.12 -20.87 -0.05
C LYS A 258 27.66 -20.88 1.41
N ASP A 259 26.51 -20.27 1.71
CA ASP A 259 25.95 -20.25 3.06
C ASP A 259 25.18 -21.55 3.32
N GLU A 260 25.77 -22.45 4.10
CA GLU A 260 25.17 -23.74 4.49
C GLU A 260 23.85 -23.57 5.26
N SER A 261 23.66 -22.42 5.91
CA SER A 261 22.43 -22.10 6.63
C SER A 261 21.22 -21.90 5.68
N LEU A 262 21.49 -21.75 4.37
CA LEU A 262 20.53 -21.67 3.28
C LEU A 262 20.37 -23.00 2.52
N SER A 263 20.88 -24.13 3.04
CA SER A 263 20.85 -25.43 2.36
C SER A 263 19.45 -25.85 1.87
N SER A 264 18.38 -25.55 2.62
CA SER A 264 16.99 -25.81 2.20
C SER A 264 16.56 -25.01 0.96
N TYR A 265 17.32 -23.97 0.58
CA TYR A 265 17.05 -23.07 -0.54
C TYR A 265 18.09 -23.17 -1.64
N HIS A 266 19.17 -23.94 -1.46
CA HIS A 266 20.23 -24.08 -2.46
C HIS A 266 19.69 -24.57 -3.81
N VAL A 267 18.75 -25.51 -3.81
CA VAL A 267 18.09 -25.99 -5.04
C VAL A 267 17.40 -24.85 -5.77
N HIS A 268 16.63 -24.03 -5.04
CA HIS A 268 15.90 -22.90 -5.61
C HIS A 268 16.82 -21.81 -6.15
N ILE A 269 17.87 -21.47 -5.39
CA ILE A 269 18.89 -20.49 -5.79
C ILE A 269 19.65 -20.99 -7.03
N ALA A 270 19.98 -22.29 -7.11
CA ALA A 270 20.64 -22.89 -8.27
C ALA A 270 19.75 -22.86 -9.51
N HIS A 271 18.47 -23.23 -9.39
CA HIS A 271 17.49 -23.11 -10.47
C HIS A 271 17.40 -21.67 -10.98
N THR A 272 17.32 -20.71 -10.05
CA THR A 272 17.27 -19.29 -10.40
C THR A 272 18.51 -18.84 -11.18
N ILE A 273 19.71 -19.33 -10.84
CA ILE A 273 20.93 -19.05 -11.61
C ILE A 273 20.84 -19.59 -13.04
N GLU A 274 20.31 -20.80 -13.21
CA GLU A 274 20.13 -21.39 -14.54
C GLU A 274 19.06 -20.65 -15.34
N ASP A 275 17.93 -20.28 -14.74
CA ASP A 275 16.89 -19.48 -15.39
C ASP A 275 17.45 -18.13 -15.91
N ILE A 276 18.29 -17.46 -15.10
CA ILE A 276 18.97 -16.22 -15.53
C ILE A 276 19.93 -16.49 -16.70
N ARG A 277 20.64 -17.64 -16.71
CA ARG A 277 21.56 -17.97 -17.81
C ARG A 277 20.83 -18.31 -19.10
N GLU A 278 19.75 -19.07 -19.01
CA GLU A 278 18.94 -19.46 -20.17
C GLU A 278 18.25 -18.24 -20.79
N SER A 279 17.73 -17.33 -19.97
CA SER A 279 17.13 -16.07 -20.45
C SER A 279 18.12 -15.11 -21.10
N PHE A 280 19.42 -15.24 -20.82
CA PHE A 280 20.47 -14.40 -21.43
C PHE A 280 21.12 -15.02 -22.68
N ASN A 281 20.95 -16.33 -22.89
CA ASN A 281 21.52 -17.06 -24.02
C ASN A 281 20.54 -17.25 -25.19
N ASN A 282 19.25 -16.91 -24.99
CA ASN A 282 18.19 -16.93 -26.00
C ASN A 282 17.87 -15.51 -26.48
#